data_AF-A0A554LBN3-F1
#
_entry.id   AF-A0A554LBN3-F1
#
_cell.length_a   1.000
_cell.length_b   1.000
_cell.length_c   1.000
_cell.angle_alpha   90.00
_cell.angle_beta   90.00
_cell.angle_gamma   90.00
#
_symmetry.space_group_name_H-M   'P 1'
#
loop_
_entity.id
_entity.type
_entity.pdbx_description
1 polymer ?
#
loop_
_entity_poly.entity_id
_entity_poly.type
_entity_poly.pdbx_seq_one_letter_code
_entity_poly.pdbx_strand_id
1 'polypeptide(L)'
;FDTIEECFDELSKYIYAIETGLSSDPAMNWRLSMLDKVAIVSNSDSHSLTRIGREANVFDTELSYYKIIEAIKSKDPKKFLYTVEFFPEEGKYHYDGHRLCRVSFNPQESKKTNFLCPKCKRQLTIGVLARVDQLADRTSGFELIGAVPYKNIIPLDQIIAESLGLGNTGNTGWPKKVVFEYEKLIKHSGNEFQVLLEQSKEELKKATSPQIAEGIIKVREKRVHIEPGYDGEYGKIKIFTADERESASNQAVLL
;
A
#
# COMPACT_ATOMS: atom_id res chain seq x y z
N PHE A 1 4.91 -12.35 20.79
CA PHE A 1 5.87 -13.22 20.10
C PHE A 1 6.72 -12.33 19.24
N ASP A 2 8.02 -12.52 19.35
CA ASP A 2 9.05 -11.78 18.61
C ASP A 2 9.61 -12.65 17.47
N THR A 3 9.38 -13.97 17.51
CA THR A 3 9.76 -14.93 16.47
C THR A 3 8.60 -15.84 16.05
N ILE A 4 8.74 -16.53 14.90
CA ILE A 4 7.77 -17.55 14.45
C ILE A 4 7.79 -18.74 15.41
N GLU A 5 8.98 -19.13 15.87
CA GLU A 5 9.23 -20.23 16.81
C GLU A 5 8.53 -20.00 18.15
N GLU A 6 8.56 -18.78 18.68
CA GLU A 6 7.83 -18.47 19.92
C GLU A 6 6.32 -18.64 19.79
N CYS A 7 5.77 -18.45 18.58
CA CYS A 7 4.33 -18.54 18.33
C CYS A 7 3.88 -19.97 18.02
N PHE A 8 4.69 -20.73 17.27
CA PHE A 8 4.31 -22.03 16.70
C PHE A 8 5.13 -23.22 17.21
N ASP A 9 6.19 -22.99 18.00
CA ASP A 9 7.07 -24.00 18.58
C ASP A 9 7.57 -24.99 17.49
N GLU A 10 7.48 -26.30 17.74
CA GLU A 10 7.86 -27.37 16.81
C GLU A 10 7.13 -27.33 15.45
N LEU A 11 6.00 -26.63 15.37
CA LEU A 11 5.24 -26.47 14.12
C LEU A 11 5.78 -25.35 13.22
N SER A 12 6.69 -24.52 13.72
CA SER A 12 7.33 -23.43 12.95
C SER A 12 7.94 -23.89 11.62
N LYS A 13 8.46 -25.12 11.56
CA LYS A 13 9.01 -25.74 10.33
C LYS A 13 8.00 -25.96 9.21
N TYR A 14 6.69 -25.90 9.52
CA TYR A 14 5.61 -26.03 8.56
C TYR A 14 4.99 -24.69 8.14
N ILE A 15 5.51 -23.58 8.67
CA ILE A 15 5.12 -22.24 8.24
C ILE A 15 5.96 -21.87 7.02
N TYR A 16 5.29 -21.77 5.87
CA TYR A 16 5.95 -21.48 4.58
C TYR A 16 5.74 -20.06 4.09
N ALA A 17 4.76 -19.36 4.64
CA ALA A 17 4.41 -18.01 4.25
C ALA A 17 3.90 -17.22 5.46
N ILE A 18 4.09 -15.92 5.39
CA ILE A 18 3.43 -14.93 6.26
C ILE A 18 2.65 -13.96 5.40
N GLU A 19 1.57 -13.42 5.95
CA GLU A 19 0.79 -12.37 5.29
C GLU A 19 1.23 -11.00 5.82
N THR A 20 1.48 -10.05 4.92
CA THR A 20 1.78 -8.65 5.28
C THR A 20 0.63 -8.01 6.06
N GLY A 21 -0.59 -8.31 5.62
CA GLY A 21 -1.80 -7.63 6.01
C GLY A 21 -1.76 -6.13 5.66
N LEU A 22 -2.87 -5.44 5.93
CA LEU A 22 -3.09 -4.06 5.50
C LEU A 22 -2.26 -2.99 6.24
N SER A 23 -1.30 -3.40 7.07
CA SER A 23 -0.54 -2.51 7.96
C SER A 23 0.97 -2.62 7.80
N SER A 24 1.44 -3.52 6.94
CA SER A 24 2.85 -3.64 6.58
C SER A 24 2.99 -3.96 5.10
N ASP A 25 4.20 -3.85 4.56
CA ASP A 25 4.51 -4.25 3.19
C ASP A 25 5.78 -5.12 3.16
N PRO A 26 6.18 -5.66 2.01
CA PRO A 26 7.39 -6.47 1.91
C PRO A 26 8.65 -5.70 2.32
N ALA A 27 8.77 -4.40 2.00
CA ALA A 27 9.92 -3.60 2.40
C ALA A 27 10.06 -3.45 3.93
N MET A 28 8.95 -3.31 4.65
CA MET A 28 8.95 -3.34 6.11
C MET A 28 9.40 -4.70 6.65
N ASN A 29 8.90 -5.80 6.06
CA ASN A 29 9.16 -7.16 6.53
C ASN A 29 10.56 -7.67 6.16
N TRP A 30 11.14 -7.25 5.03
CA TRP A 30 12.52 -7.58 4.64
C TRP A 30 13.56 -7.08 5.64
N ARG A 31 13.18 -6.17 6.54
CA ARG A 31 14.05 -5.70 7.61
C ARG A 31 14.30 -6.73 8.71
N LEU A 32 13.57 -7.86 8.72
CA LEU A 32 13.64 -8.91 9.73
C LEU A 32 14.18 -10.20 9.08
N SER A 33 15.46 -10.53 9.28
CA SER A 33 16.08 -11.70 8.66
C SER A 33 15.40 -13.04 9.00
N MET A 34 14.76 -13.12 10.16
CA MET A 34 13.97 -14.29 10.58
C MET A 34 12.83 -14.63 9.60
N LEU A 35 12.38 -13.66 8.78
CA LEU A 35 11.33 -13.84 7.79
C LEU A 35 11.84 -14.30 6.43
N ASP A 36 13.15 -14.26 6.16
CA ASP A 36 13.72 -14.61 4.84
C ASP A 36 13.39 -16.04 4.40
N LYS A 37 13.19 -16.95 5.37
CA LYS A 37 12.92 -18.36 5.12
C LYS A 37 11.49 -18.61 4.60
N VAL A 38 10.55 -17.71 4.88
CA VAL A 38 9.14 -17.83 4.47
C VAL A 38 8.84 -16.89 3.30
N ALA A 39 7.80 -17.21 2.53
CA ALA A 39 7.28 -16.31 1.52
C ALA A 39 6.49 -15.17 2.18
N ILE A 40 6.51 -14.00 1.56
CA ILE A 40 5.61 -12.91 1.91
C ILE A 40 4.45 -12.96 0.92
N VAL A 41 3.23 -13.12 1.42
CA VAL A 41 2.00 -13.08 0.65
C VAL A 41 1.17 -11.87 1.07
N SER A 42 0.30 -11.41 0.18
CA SER A 42 -0.54 -10.24 0.39
C SER A 42 -1.97 -10.54 -0.03
N ASN A 43 -2.92 -10.32 0.87
CA ASN A 43 -4.31 -10.70 0.66
C ASN A 43 -5.27 -9.61 1.16
N SER A 44 -6.34 -9.39 0.39
CA SER A 44 -7.27 -8.30 0.66
C SER A 44 -8.01 -8.33 2.01
N ASP A 45 -8.11 -9.46 2.71
CA ASP A 45 -9.01 -9.62 3.87
C ASP A 45 -10.40 -8.98 3.63
N SER A 46 -10.99 -9.31 2.48
CA SER A 46 -12.12 -8.57 1.95
C SER A 46 -13.43 -8.96 2.64
N HIS A 47 -14.09 -7.96 3.23
CA HIS A 47 -15.41 -8.06 3.85
C HIS A 47 -16.50 -7.37 3.02
N SER A 48 -16.16 -6.86 1.84
CA SER A 48 -17.11 -6.26 0.90
C SER A 48 -16.61 -6.39 -0.53
N LEU A 49 -17.52 -6.53 -1.49
CA LEU A 49 -17.15 -6.70 -2.91
C LEU A 49 -16.22 -5.59 -3.42
N THR A 50 -16.41 -4.36 -2.96
CA THR A 50 -15.60 -3.19 -3.32
C THR A 50 -14.17 -3.20 -2.76
N ARG A 51 -13.84 -4.13 -1.86
CA ARG A 51 -12.50 -4.25 -1.25
C ARG A 51 -11.75 -5.49 -1.72
N ILE A 52 -12.35 -6.31 -2.58
CA ILE A 52 -11.69 -7.49 -3.13
C ILE A 52 -10.48 -7.09 -3.97
N GLY A 53 -9.37 -7.80 -3.83
CA GLY A 53 -8.17 -7.55 -4.61
C GLY A 53 -7.44 -6.24 -4.29
N ARG A 54 -7.76 -5.56 -3.18
CA ARG A 54 -6.95 -4.42 -2.72
C ARG A 54 -5.50 -4.78 -2.37
N GLU A 55 -5.31 -6.05 -2.05
CA GLU A 55 -4.04 -6.74 -1.86
C GLU A 55 -4.15 -8.11 -2.53
N ALA A 56 -3.10 -8.53 -3.22
CA ALA A 56 -3.13 -9.74 -4.03
C ALA A 56 -1.74 -10.31 -4.29
N ASN A 57 -1.71 -11.56 -4.79
CA ASN A 57 -0.51 -12.26 -5.21
C ASN A 57 -0.60 -12.56 -6.70
N VAL A 58 0.48 -12.31 -7.44
CA VAL A 58 0.54 -12.60 -8.89
C VAL A 58 1.44 -13.80 -9.13
N PHE A 59 0.86 -14.85 -9.71
CA PHE A 59 1.54 -16.10 -10.00
C PHE A 59 1.58 -16.36 -11.52
N ASP A 60 2.71 -16.86 -12.00
CA ASP A 60 2.86 -17.47 -13.32
C ASP A 60 2.99 -18.98 -13.15
N THR A 61 1.83 -19.64 -13.11
CA THR A 61 1.75 -21.07 -12.86
C THR A 61 0.40 -21.60 -13.36
N GLU A 62 0.30 -22.91 -13.51
CA GLU A 62 -0.99 -23.57 -13.72
C GLU A 62 -1.95 -23.23 -12.56
N LEU A 63 -3.20 -22.92 -12.90
CA LEU A 63 -4.26 -22.61 -11.93
C LEU A 63 -4.70 -23.87 -11.19
N SER A 64 -3.86 -24.31 -10.25
CA SER A 64 -4.08 -25.47 -9.41
C SER A 64 -3.57 -25.19 -8.01
N TYR A 65 -4.27 -25.73 -7.00
CA TYR A 65 -3.88 -25.60 -5.60
C TYR A 65 -2.42 -26.01 -5.38
N TYR A 66 -2.03 -27.17 -5.93
CA TYR A 66 -0.68 -27.71 -5.76
C TYR A 66 0.39 -26.80 -6.35
N LYS A 67 0.09 -26.20 -7.51
CA LYS A 67 1.02 -25.37 -8.26
C LYS A 67 1.19 -23.98 -7.63
N ILE A 68 0.11 -23.41 -7.09
CA ILE A 68 0.16 -22.18 -6.30
C ILE A 68 0.96 -22.39 -5.00
N ILE A 69 0.69 -23.49 -4.27
CA ILE A 69 1.42 -23.80 -3.04
C ILE A 69 2.91 -24.08 -3.31
N GLU A 70 3.23 -24.75 -4.42
CA GLU A 70 4.61 -24.95 -4.87
C GLU A 70 5.31 -23.60 -5.13
N ALA A 71 4.65 -22.66 -5.82
CA ALA A 71 5.18 -21.32 -6.08
C ALA A 71 5.45 -20.55 -4.78
N ILE A 72 4.50 -20.56 -3.83
CA ILE A 72 4.66 -19.92 -2.53
C ILE A 72 5.84 -20.55 -1.76
N LYS A 73 5.88 -21.88 -1.61
CA LYS A 73 6.92 -22.57 -0.84
C LYS A 73 8.33 -22.38 -1.42
N SER A 74 8.45 -22.38 -2.74
CA SER A 74 9.73 -22.24 -3.42
C SER A 74 10.24 -20.79 -3.46
N LYS A 75 9.34 -19.81 -3.36
CA LYS A 75 9.64 -18.37 -3.52
C LYS A 75 10.33 -18.06 -4.84
N ASP A 76 10.09 -18.89 -5.86
CA ASP A 76 10.70 -18.73 -7.18
C ASP A 76 10.09 -17.51 -7.88
N PRO A 77 10.87 -16.44 -8.14
CA PRO A 77 10.36 -15.22 -8.78
C PRO A 77 9.83 -15.43 -10.20
N LYS A 78 10.12 -16.59 -10.82
CA LYS A 78 9.54 -16.99 -12.11
C LYS A 78 8.11 -17.53 -11.98
N LYS A 79 7.70 -17.98 -10.79
CA LYS A 79 6.38 -18.56 -10.52
C LYS A 79 5.54 -17.68 -9.60
N PHE A 80 6.16 -17.04 -8.63
CA PHE A 80 5.55 -16.04 -7.77
C PHE A 80 6.13 -14.68 -8.16
N LEU A 81 5.44 -13.99 -9.07
CA LEU A 81 6.00 -12.85 -9.78
C LEU A 81 6.13 -11.62 -8.91
N TYR A 82 5.07 -11.28 -8.16
CA TYR A 82 5.06 -10.17 -7.22
C TYR A 82 3.80 -10.19 -6.34
N THR A 83 3.83 -9.43 -5.25
CA THR A 83 2.62 -9.03 -4.51
C THR A 83 2.12 -7.65 -4.94
N VAL A 84 0.83 -7.43 -4.79
CA VAL A 84 0.16 -6.13 -4.95
C VAL A 84 -0.21 -5.65 -3.57
N GLU A 85 0.28 -4.49 -3.18
CA GLU A 85 0.19 -3.96 -1.80
C GLU A 85 -0.52 -2.60 -1.79
N PHE A 86 -1.17 -2.26 -0.69
CA PHE A 86 -1.44 -0.86 -0.39
C PHE A 86 -0.20 -0.15 0.15
N PHE A 87 -0.31 1.18 0.30
CA PHE A 87 0.64 1.95 1.09
C PHE A 87 0.29 1.75 2.58
N PRO A 88 1.13 1.05 3.37
CA PRO A 88 0.84 0.79 4.78
C PRO A 88 0.71 2.09 5.61
N GLU A 89 1.28 3.20 5.12
CA GLU A 89 1.17 4.53 5.69
C GLU A 89 -0.25 5.07 5.75
N GLU A 90 -1.18 4.59 4.90
CA GLU A 90 -2.60 4.94 5.03
C GLU A 90 -3.24 4.32 6.29
N GLY A 91 -2.61 3.30 6.88
CA GLY A 91 -3.08 2.65 8.09
C GLY A 91 -3.20 3.58 9.30
N LYS A 92 -4.26 3.39 10.10
CA LYS A 92 -4.59 4.24 11.27
C LYS A 92 -3.53 4.32 12.37
N TYR A 93 -2.65 3.35 12.40
CA TYR A 93 -1.65 3.14 13.44
C TYR A 93 -0.29 2.88 12.81
N HIS A 94 0.01 3.49 11.67
CA HIS A 94 1.30 3.27 11.02
C HIS A 94 2.45 3.91 11.83
N TYR A 95 2.33 5.21 12.12
CA TYR A 95 3.27 5.98 12.95
C TYR A 95 2.88 6.02 14.43
N ASP A 96 3.86 6.32 15.27
CA ASP A 96 3.62 6.64 16.67
C ASP A 96 2.92 7.99 16.75
N GLY A 97 1.95 8.14 17.64
CA GLY A 97 1.28 9.44 17.71
C GLY A 97 0.36 9.70 18.87
N HIS A 98 -0.11 10.95 18.92
CA HIS A 98 -1.07 11.44 19.88
C HIS A 98 -2.02 12.41 19.16
N ARG A 99 -3.14 11.87 18.68
CA ARG A 99 -4.14 12.52 17.84
C ARG A 99 -4.64 13.82 18.42
N LEU A 100 -4.95 13.85 19.72
CA LEU A 100 -5.46 15.04 20.40
C LEU A 100 -4.47 16.22 20.35
N CYS A 101 -3.17 15.94 20.24
CA CYS A 101 -2.13 16.97 20.10
C CYS A 101 -1.65 17.15 18.66
N ARG A 102 -2.15 16.36 17.70
CA ARG A 102 -1.66 16.31 16.31
C ARG A 102 -0.14 16.11 16.25
N VAL A 103 0.34 15.11 16.99
CA VAL A 103 1.74 14.68 16.97
C VAL A 103 1.78 13.32 16.30
N SER A 104 2.56 13.23 15.22
CA SER A 104 2.85 12.00 14.47
C SER A 104 4.36 11.92 14.32
N PHE A 105 4.94 10.80 14.72
CA PHE A 105 6.37 10.57 14.75
C PHE A 105 6.71 9.24 14.11
N ASN A 106 7.78 9.25 13.31
CA ASN A 106 8.43 8.01 12.96
C ASN A 106 9.11 7.40 14.22
N PRO A 107 9.45 6.10 14.21
CA PRO A 107 9.99 5.43 15.40
C PRO A 107 11.29 6.04 15.96
N GLN A 108 12.10 6.67 15.10
CA GLN A 108 13.35 7.31 15.53
C GLN A 108 13.09 8.64 16.24
N GLU A 109 12.01 9.34 15.90
CA GLU A 109 11.58 10.57 16.57
C GLU A 109 10.97 10.27 17.94
N SER A 110 10.09 9.26 18.03
CA SER A 110 9.45 8.89 19.30
C SER A 110 10.45 8.37 20.33
N LYS A 111 11.48 7.61 19.90
CA LYS A 111 12.60 7.21 20.75
C LYS A 111 13.32 8.40 21.39
N LYS A 112 13.53 9.50 20.64
CA LYS A 112 14.17 10.72 21.16
C LYS A 112 13.34 11.42 22.23
N THR A 113 12.03 11.22 22.24
CA THR A 113 11.13 11.81 23.25
C THR A 113 10.73 10.81 24.34
N ASN A 114 11.40 9.65 24.43
CA ASN A 114 11.03 8.53 25.32
C ASN A 114 9.54 8.15 25.19
N PHE A 115 9.03 8.18 23.96
CA PHE A 115 7.62 7.90 23.63
C PHE A 115 6.62 8.83 24.35
N LEU A 116 7.05 10.05 24.73
CA LEU A 116 6.19 11.07 25.31
C LEU A 116 5.84 12.13 24.28
N CYS A 117 4.57 12.54 24.28
CA CYS A 117 4.08 13.65 23.49
C CYS A 117 4.77 14.95 23.95
N PRO A 118 5.42 15.73 23.04
CA PRO A 118 6.13 16.95 23.43
C PRO A 118 5.19 18.03 23.98
N LYS A 119 3.91 18.03 23.56
CA LYS A 119 2.90 19.03 23.93
C LYS A 119 2.26 18.78 25.31
N CYS A 120 1.86 17.54 25.59
CA CYS A 120 1.10 17.22 26.81
C CYS A 120 1.80 16.23 27.76
N LYS A 121 2.97 15.71 27.38
CA LYS A 121 3.78 14.73 28.13
C LYS A 121 3.11 13.38 28.43
N ARG A 122 1.95 13.11 27.83
CA ARG A 122 1.33 11.77 27.85
C ARG A 122 2.06 10.82 26.89
N GLN A 123 1.90 9.52 27.10
CA GLN A 123 2.44 8.51 26.20
C GLN A 123 1.84 8.62 24.80
N LEU A 124 2.67 8.35 23.79
CA LEU A 124 2.24 8.15 22.42
C LEU A 124 1.59 6.77 22.26
N THR A 125 0.57 6.68 21.42
CA THR A 125 0.12 5.41 20.87
C THR A 125 1.20 4.89 19.94
N ILE A 126 1.72 3.68 20.20
CA ILE A 126 2.79 3.07 19.41
C ILE A 126 2.22 2.47 18.12
N GLY A 127 2.82 2.83 17.00
CA GLY A 127 2.44 2.39 15.67
C GLY A 127 3.10 1.08 15.24
N VAL A 128 2.61 0.52 14.14
CA VAL A 128 3.09 -0.71 13.53
C VAL A 128 4.54 -0.57 13.07
N LEU A 129 4.92 0.59 12.50
CA LEU A 129 6.29 0.82 12.05
C LEU A 129 7.28 0.78 13.23
N ALA A 130 6.89 1.22 14.42
CA ALA A 130 7.73 1.15 15.61
C ALA A 130 7.93 -0.30 16.08
N ARG A 131 6.90 -1.14 15.96
CA ARG A 131 7.04 -2.57 16.24
C ARG A 131 7.97 -3.26 15.25
N VAL A 132 7.86 -2.94 13.97
CA VAL A 132 8.82 -3.42 12.95
C VAL A 132 10.23 -2.94 13.28
N ASP A 133 10.41 -1.66 13.61
CA ASP A 133 11.70 -1.08 13.96
C ASP A 133 12.33 -1.67 15.24
N GLN A 134 11.50 -2.14 16.17
CA GLN A 134 11.96 -2.85 17.37
C GLN A 134 12.55 -4.23 17.04
N LEU A 135 11.95 -4.96 16.11
CA LEU A 135 12.33 -6.33 15.75
C LEU A 135 13.36 -6.39 14.61
N ALA A 136 13.46 -5.32 13.82
CA ALA A 136 14.32 -5.25 12.66
C ALA A 136 15.80 -5.40 13.04
N ASP A 137 16.49 -6.29 12.32
CA ASP A 137 17.94 -6.45 12.35
C ASP A 137 18.61 -5.83 11.12
N ARG A 138 17.82 -5.21 10.22
CA ARG A 138 18.29 -4.47 9.05
C ARG A 138 17.69 -3.07 8.99
N THR A 139 18.40 -2.17 8.32
CA THR A 139 18.00 -0.77 8.18
C THR A 139 16.75 -0.60 7.31
N SER A 140 16.05 0.52 7.51
CA SER A 140 14.97 0.92 6.59
C SER A 140 15.51 1.07 5.16
N GLY A 141 14.70 0.68 4.18
CA GLY A 141 15.08 0.68 2.76
C GLY A 141 15.98 -0.48 2.34
N PHE A 142 16.20 -1.48 3.20
CA PHE A 142 16.88 -2.70 2.80
C PHE A 142 16.06 -3.48 1.76
N GLU A 143 16.68 -3.85 0.65
CA GLU A 143 16.10 -4.71 -0.37
C GLU A 143 16.71 -6.10 -0.31
N LEU A 144 15.87 -7.12 -0.18
CA LEU A 144 16.32 -8.51 -0.12
C LEU A 144 16.56 -9.05 -1.55
N ILE A 145 17.82 -9.36 -1.86
CA ILE A 145 18.21 -9.90 -3.17
C ILE A 145 17.49 -11.23 -3.42
N GLY A 146 16.81 -11.33 -4.56
CA GLY A 146 16.08 -12.53 -4.97
C GLY A 146 14.73 -12.74 -4.28
N ALA A 147 14.28 -11.77 -3.47
CA ALA A 147 12.91 -11.79 -2.94
C ALA A 147 11.87 -11.61 -4.06
N VAL A 148 10.67 -12.12 -3.81
CA VAL A 148 9.48 -11.81 -4.63
C VAL A 148 9.22 -10.31 -4.53
N PRO A 149 9.23 -9.55 -5.64
CA PRO A 149 9.04 -8.11 -5.62
C PRO A 149 7.59 -7.73 -5.29
N TYR A 150 7.31 -6.43 -5.17
CA TYR A 150 5.98 -5.93 -4.89
C TYR A 150 5.66 -4.64 -5.64
N LYS A 151 4.37 -4.39 -5.88
CA LYS A 151 3.86 -3.17 -6.50
C LYS A 151 2.84 -2.52 -5.55
N ASN A 152 3.06 -1.26 -5.18
CA ASN A 152 2.05 -0.52 -4.42
C ASN A 152 0.96 0.01 -5.37
N ILE A 153 -0.28 -0.05 -4.93
CA ILE A 153 -1.43 0.53 -5.62
C ILE A 153 -2.21 1.49 -4.72
N ILE A 154 -3.00 2.32 -5.36
CA ILE A 154 -4.11 3.06 -4.75
C ILE A 154 -5.35 2.65 -5.54
N PRO A 155 -6.52 2.46 -4.89
CA PRO A 155 -7.76 2.15 -5.60
C PRO A 155 -8.01 3.12 -6.75
N LEU A 156 -8.44 2.60 -7.90
CA LEU A 156 -8.57 3.41 -9.12
C LEU A 156 -9.57 4.55 -8.93
N ASP A 157 -10.65 4.31 -8.19
CA ASP A 157 -11.65 5.32 -7.84
C ASP A 157 -11.04 6.49 -7.02
N GLN A 158 -10.16 6.19 -6.07
CA GLN A 158 -9.41 7.18 -5.28
C GLN A 158 -8.42 7.95 -6.15
N ILE A 159 -7.72 7.29 -7.08
CA ILE A 159 -6.85 7.97 -8.05
C ILE A 159 -7.65 8.92 -8.92
N ILE A 160 -8.79 8.48 -9.46
CA ILE A 160 -9.67 9.30 -10.30
C ILE A 160 -10.18 10.50 -9.51
N ALA A 161 -10.68 10.27 -8.30
CA ALA A 161 -11.22 11.33 -7.45
C ALA A 161 -10.16 12.39 -7.15
N GLU A 162 -8.98 11.97 -6.72
CA GLU A 162 -7.86 12.85 -6.42
C GLU A 162 -7.37 13.60 -7.67
N SER A 163 -7.31 12.94 -8.83
CA SER A 163 -6.94 13.54 -10.12
C SER A 163 -7.95 14.59 -10.60
N LEU A 164 -9.22 14.45 -10.23
CA LEU A 164 -10.28 15.40 -10.57
C LEU A 164 -10.52 16.46 -9.49
N GLY A 165 -9.74 16.45 -8.41
CA GLY A 165 -9.94 17.33 -7.26
C GLY A 165 -11.25 17.09 -6.52
N LEU A 166 -11.79 15.87 -6.61
CA LEU A 166 -13.03 15.45 -5.98
C LEU A 166 -12.72 14.63 -4.73
N GLY A 167 -13.29 15.02 -3.59
CA GLY A 167 -13.21 14.23 -2.36
C GLY A 167 -14.25 13.11 -2.32
N ASN A 168 -13.99 12.09 -1.50
CA ASN A 168 -15.04 11.18 -1.08
C ASN A 168 -16.08 11.99 -0.27
N THR A 169 -17.36 11.94 -0.65
CA THR A 169 -18.43 12.69 0.03
C THR A 169 -18.90 12.04 1.34
N GLY A 170 -18.10 11.14 1.91
CA GLY A 170 -18.40 10.46 3.17
C GLY A 170 -19.39 9.31 2.97
N ASN A 171 -20.53 9.37 3.66
CA ASN A 171 -21.51 8.26 3.72
C ASN A 171 -22.25 7.98 2.39
N THR A 172 -22.02 8.77 1.33
CA THR A 172 -22.74 8.70 0.05
C THR A 172 -21.94 8.07 -1.09
N GLY A 173 -20.73 7.57 -0.82
CA GLY A 173 -19.85 6.96 -1.84
C GLY A 173 -19.18 7.99 -2.74
N TRP A 174 -18.67 7.55 -3.89
CA TRP A 174 -17.96 8.43 -4.81
C TRP A 174 -18.90 9.32 -5.63
N PRO A 175 -18.47 10.55 -6.01
CA PRO A 175 -19.23 11.40 -6.93
C PRO A 175 -19.54 10.69 -8.25
N LYS A 176 -20.70 10.96 -8.86
CA LYS A 176 -21.13 10.33 -10.14
C LYS A 176 -20.07 10.41 -11.25
N LYS A 177 -19.31 11.51 -11.30
CA LYS A 177 -18.22 11.69 -12.27
C LYS A 177 -17.08 10.67 -12.07
N VAL A 178 -16.73 10.36 -10.82
CA VAL A 178 -15.72 9.35 -10.49
C VAL A 178 -16.20 7.96 -10.89
N VAL A 179 -17.44 7.61 -10.53
CA VAL A 179 -18.05 6.33 -10.89
C VAL A 179 -18.09 6.15 -12.42
N PHE A 180 -18.50 7.18 -13.16
CA PHE A 180 -18.53 7.15 -14.61
C PHE A 180 -17.15 6.92 -15.25
N GLU A 181 -16.12 7.66 -14.80
CA GLU A 181 -14.76 7.46 -15.33
C GLU A 181 -14.18 6.10 -14.94
N TYR A 182 -14.48 5.60 -13.73
CA TYR A 182 -14.10 4.26 -13.30
C TYR A 182 -14.69 3.20 -14.24
N GLU A 183 -16.02 3.19 -14.41
CA GLU A 183 -16.71 2.23 -15.28
C GLU A 183 -16.22 2.29 -16.73
N LYS A 184 -15.95 3.50 -17.23
CA LYS A 184 -15.39 3.72 -18.57
C LYS A 184 -14.01 3.08 -18.71
N LEU A 185 -13.11 3.29 -17.74
CA LEU A 185 -11.78 2.70 -17.73
C LEU A 185 -11.83 1.17 -17.63
N ILE A 186 -12.69 0.62 -16.77
CA ILE A 186 -12.88 -0.83 -16.66
C ILE A 186 -13.42 -1.41 -17.98
N LYS A 187 -14.42 -0.77 -18.59
CA LYS A 187 -14.98 -1.23 -19.87
C LYS A 187 -13.94 -1.20 -21.01
N HIS A 188 -13.05 -0.21 -21.01
CA HIS A 188 -11.99 -0.10 -22.01
C HIS A 188 -10.88 -1.14 -21.80
N SER A 189 -10.51 -1.40 -20.55
CA SER A 189 -9.27 -2.10 -20.17
C SER A 189 -9.50 -3.53 -19.68
N GLY A 190 -10.76 -3.93 -19.53
CA GLY A 190 -11.18 -5.23 -19.02
C GLY A 190 -11.31 -5.29 -17.50
N ASN A 191 -10.28 -4.88 -16.75
CA ASN A 191 -10.30 -4.89 -15.29
C ASN A 191 -9.41 -3.82 -14.67
N GLU A 192 -9.52 -3.66 -13.35
CA GLU A 192 -8.81 -2.61 -12.60
C GLU A 192 -7.30 -2.84 -12.56
N PHE A 193 -6.83 -4.08 -12.41
CA PHE A 193 -5.39 -4.37 -12.41
C PHE A 193 -4.72 -4.07 -13.75
N GLN A 194 -5.42 -4.25 -14.88
CA GLN A 194 -4.90 -3.83 -16.19
C GLN A 194 -4.67 -2.31 -16.21
N VAL A 195 -5.62 -1.53 -15.69
CA VAL A 195 -5.49 -0.07 -15.59
C VAL A 195 -4.38 0.33 -14.61
N LEU A 196 -4.30 -0.29 -13.44
CA LEU A 196 -3.38 0.11 -12.39
C LEU A 196 -1.95 -0.38 -12.63
N LEU A 197 -1.73 -1.51 -13.30
CA LEU A 197 -0.42 -2.18 -13.32
C LEU A 197 0.19 -2.32 -14.72
N GLU A 198 -0.62 -2.49 -15.77
CA GLU A 198 -0.11 -3.00 -17.06
C GLU A 198 -0.20 -2.00 -18.21
N GLN A 199 -1.32 -1.27 -18.35
CA GLN A 199 -1.55 -0.38 -19.50
C GLN A 199 -0.47 0.69 -19.67
N SER A 200 -0.05 0.97 -20.89
CA SER A 200 0.93 2.03 -21.18
C SER A 200 0.38 3.43 -20.92
N LYS A 201 1.26 4.42 -20.74
CA LYS A 201 0.87 5.82 -20.58
C LYS A 201 0.07 6.32 -21.79
N GLU A 202 0.43 5.89 -22.99
CA GLU A 202 -0.23 6.25 -24.25
C GLU A 202 -1.63 5.64 -24.34
N GLU A 203 -1.81 4.40 -23.88
CA GLU A 203 -3.12 3.74 -23.80
C GLU A 203 -4.04 4.47 -22.82
N LEU A 204 -3.52 4.79 -21.63
CA LEU A 204 -4.27 5.54 -20.61
C LEU A 204 -4.70 6.92 -21.12
N LYS A 205 -3.83 7.66 -21.81
CA LYS A 205 -4.15 8.97 -22.40
C LYS A 205 -5.23 8.90 -23.48
N LYS A 206 -5.41 7.75 -24.14
CA LYS A 206 -6.51 7.53 -25.09
C LYS A 206 -7.82 7.17 -24.38
N ALA A 207 -7.72 6.50 -23.22
CA ALA A 207 -8.86 6.01 -22.48
C ALA A 207 -9.50 7.07 -21.55
N THR A 208 -8.71 7.96 -20.97
CA THR A 208 -9.17 8.93 -19.95
C THR A 208 -8.45 10.28 -20.07
N SER A 209 -8.73 11.21 -19.14
CA SER A 209 -8.12 12.54 -19.16
C SER A 209 -6.61 12.47 -18.88
N PRO A 210 -5.81 13.43 -19.38
CA PRO A 210 -4.38 13.50 -19.09
C PRO A 210 -4.06 13.49 -17.59
N GLN A 211 -4.92 14.09 -16.77
CA GLN A 211 -4.76 14.15 -15.31
C GLN A 211 -4.93 12.77 -14.67
N ILE A 212 -5.96 12.01 -15.04
CA ILE A 212 -6.17 10.65 -14.49
C ILE A 212 -5.04 9.72 -14.95
N ALA A 213 -4.66 9.80 -16.23
CA ALA A 213 -3.55 9.01 -16.78
C ALA A 213 -2.22 9.31 -16.03
N GLU A 214 -1.90 10.59 -15.80
CA GLU A 214 -0.71 10.95 -15.02
C GLU A 214 -0.82 10.49 -13.57
N GLY A 215 -2.00 10.56 -12.96
CA GLY A 215 -2.24 10.09 -11.59
C GLY A 215 -1.92 8.60 -11.43
N ILE A 216 -2.36 7.76 -12.37
CA ILE A 216 -2.05 6.32 -12.41
C ILE A 216 -0.53 6.10 -12.52
N ILE A 217 0.14 6.81 -13.44
CA ILE A 217 1.60 6.68 -13.64
C ILE A 217 2.38 7.11 -12.38
N LYS A 218 1.99 8.22 -11.74
CA LYS A 218 2.60 8.67 -10.48
C LYS A 218 2.53 7.61 -9.39
N VAL A 219 1.38 6.95 -9.24
CA VAL A 219 1.22 5.87 -8.25
C VAL A 219 2.15 4.70 -8.55
N ARG A 220 2.23 4.24 -9.82
CA ARG A 220 3.13 3.16 -10.23
C ARG A 220 4.61 3.47 -9.96
N GLU A 221 4.99 4.73 -10.13
CA GLU A 221 6.34 5.23 -9.89
C GLU A 221 6.59 5.61 -8.42
N LYS A 222 5.62 5.33 -7.52
CA LYS A 222 5.63 5.73 -6.10
C LYS A 222 5.87 7.23 -5.88
N ARG A 223 5.55 8.08 -6.87
CA ARG A 223 5.65 9.54 -6.82
C ARG A 223 4.39 10.16 -6.22
N VAL A 224 4.10 9.78 -4.98
CA VAL A 224 2.97 10.29 -4.19
C VAL A 224 3.44 10.89 -2.88
N HIS A 225 2.70 11.86 -2.36
CA HIS A 225 2.95 12.42 -1.05
C HIS A 225 2.04 11.76 -0.03
N ILE A 226 2.63 11.22 1.04
CA ILE A 226 1.89 10.48 2.05
C ILE A 226 2.07 11.16 3.40
N GLU A 227 0.95 11.50 4.03
CA GLU A 227 0.88 11.87 5.44
C GLU A 227 0.50 10.60 6.22
N PRO A 228 1.42 9.96 6.98
CA PRO A 228 1.14 8.68 7.61
C PRO A 228 0.06 8.77 8.69
N GLY A 229 -0.76 7.73 8.79
CA GLY A 229 -1.76 7.59 9.82
C GLY A 229 -1.17 7.27 11.19
N TYR A 230 -1.85 7.69 12.25
CA TYR A 230 -1.40 7.55 13.63
C TYR A 230 -2.58 7.69 14.61
N ASP A 231 -2.50 7.01 15.75
CA ASP A 231 -3.46 7.13 16.87
C ASP A 231 -4.95 7.13 16.45
N GLY A 232 -5.29 6.23 15.51
CA GLY A 232 -6.66 6.03 15.03
C GLY A 232 -7.06 6.90 13.84
N GLU A 233 -6.21 7.82 13.37
CA GLU A 233 -6.43 8.60 12.14
C GLU A 233 -5.80 7.89 10.95
N TYR A 234 -6.56 7.68 9.88
CA TYR A 234 -6.01 7.19 8.62
C TYR A 234 -4.99 8.18 8.05
N GLY A 235 -3.97 7.64 7.40
CA GLY A 235 -3.06 8.43 6.60
C GLY A 235 -3.77 9.01 5.38
N LYS A 236 -3.11 9.95 4.72
CA LYS A 236 -3.63 10.63 3.54
C LYS A 236 -2.61 10.56 2.43
N ILE A 237 -3.02 10.04 1.29
CA ILE A 237 -2.24 10.13 0.06
C ILE A 237 -2.71 11.31 -0.77
N LYS A 238 -1.75 12.10 -1.24
CA LYS A 238 -1.94 13.12 -2.27
C LYS A 238 -1.10 12.75 -3.48
N ILE A 239 -1.74 12.67 -4.64
CA ILE A 239 -1.05 12.31 -5.90
C ILE A 239 -0.47 13.56 -6.56
N PHE A 240 -1.14 14.70 -6.41
CA PHE A 240 -0.73 15.97 -7.01
C PHE A 240 -0.44 17.01 -5.93
N THR A 241 0.59 17.81 -6.14
CA THR A 241 0.84 19.00 -5.32
C THR A 241 -0.18 20.11 -5.66
N ALA A 242 -0.28 21.13 -4.79
CA ALA A 242 -1.14 22.28 -5.07
C ALA A 242 -0.73 22.99 -6.38
N ASP A 243 0.59 23.19 -6.57
CA ASP A 243 1.15 23.85 -7.76
C ASP A 243 0.88 23.06 -9.06
N GLU A 244 0.95 21.72 -8.99
CA GLU A 244 0.62 20.85 -10.14
C GLU A 244 -0.85 20.96 -10.52
N ARG A 245 -1.75 21.12 -9.54
CA ARG A 245 -3.18 21.31 -9.78
C ARG A 245 -3.48 22.67 -10.41
N GLU A 246 -2.86 23.75 -9.93
CA GLU A 246 -3.04 25.09 -10.50
C GLU A 246 -2.54 25.17 -11.95
N SER A 247 -1.40 24.54 -12.23
CA SER A 247 -0.82 24.47 -13.58
C SER A 247 -1.72 23.70 -14.55
N ALA A 248 -2.34 22.61 -14.09
CA ALA A 248 -3.27 21.81 -14.89
C ALA A 248 -4.61 22.52 -15.16
N SER A 249 -5.11 23.31 -14.19
CA SER A 249 -6.32 24.13 -14.41
C SER A 249 -6.10 25.25 -15.43
N ASN A 250 -4.93 25.88 -15.44
CA ASN A 250 -4.62 26.97 -16.36
C ASN A 250 -4.45 26.47 -17.82
N GLN A 251 -3.98 25.25 -18.04
CA GLN A 251 -3.93 24.65 -19.38
C GLN A 251 -5.33 24.29 -19.94
N ALA A 252 -6.30 23.98 -19.09
CA ALA A 252 -7.67 23.67 -19.51
C ALA A 252 -8.48 24.92 -19.92
N VAL A 253 -8.03 26.13 -19.56
CA VAL A 253 -8.66 27.41 -19.94
C VAL A 253 -8.09 27.95 -21.27
N LEU A 254 -6.95 27.43 -21.72
CA LEU A 254 -6.25 27.85 -22.93
C LEU A 254 -6.53 26.95 -24.16
N LEU A 255 -7.39 25.93 -24.01
CA LEU A 255 -7.88 25.03 -25.06
C LEU A 255 -9.40 25.20 -25.21
#